data_AF-A0A4Z0HZ28-F1
#
_entry.id   AF-A0A4Z0HZ28-F1
#
_cell.length_a   1.000
_cell.length_b   1.000
_cell.length_c   1.000
_cell.angle_alpha   90.00
_cell.angle_beta   90.00
_cell.angle_gamma   90.00
#
_symmetry.space_group_name_H-M   'P 1'
#
loop_
_entity.id
_entity.type
_entity.pdbx_description
1 polymer ?
#
loop_
_entity_poly.entity_id
_entity_poly.type
_entity_poly.pdbx_seq_one_letter_code
_entity_poly.pdbx_strand_id
1 'polypeptide(L)' 'MAEDFEAVRQRRIRVVRFVLLVVAPLVIFLALLSFGMDWIVALTFSVIAFAITFVRWRLREGTWPWEPQR' A
#
# COMPACT_ATOMS: atom_id res chain seq x y z
N MET A 1 24.37 12.18 -14.51
CA MET A 1 23.39 11.96 -15.59
C MET A 1 22.64 10.65 -15.39
N ALA A 2 23.28 9.46 -15.42
CA ALA A 2 22.57 8.18 -15.22
C ALA A 2 22.04 7.97 -13.78
N GLU A 3 22.76 8.44 -12.78
CA GLU A 3 22.36 8.33 -11.36
C GLU A 3 21.10 9.15 -11.02
N ASP A 4 20.89 10.29 -11.68
CA ASP A 4 19.67 11.11 -11.50
C ASP A 4 18.41 10.41 -12.01
N PHE A 5 18.51 9.65 -13.11
CA PHE A 5 17.36 8.92 -13.66
C PHE A 5 16.94 7.74 -12.76
N GLU A 6 17.92 7.02 -12.17
CA GLU A 6 17.68 5.97 -11.18
C GLU A 6 16.99 6.52 -9.93
N ALA A 7 17.44 7.67 -9.42
CA ALA A 7 16.85 8.33 -8.26
C ALA A 7 15.40 8.79 -8.51
N VAL A 8 15.11 9.35 -9.68
CA VAL A 8 13.74 9.76 -10.08
C VAL A 8 12.84 8.54 -10.27
N ARG A 9 13.37 7.45 -10.84
CA ARG A 9 12.64 6.18 -11.03
C ARG A 9 12.28 5.53 -9.70
N GLN A 10 13.20 5.48 -8.74
CA GLN A 10 12.91 5.00 -7.39
C GLN A 10 11.86 5.86 -6.67
N ARG A 11 11.94 7.19 -6.81
CA ARG A 11 10.91 8.11 -6.26
C ARG A 11 9.54 7.84 -6.86
N ARG A 12 9.45 7.70 -8.18
CA ARG A 12 8.20 7.35 -8.88
C ARG A 12 7.65 6.02 -8.41
N ILE A 13 8.48 4.98 -8.27
CA ILE A 13 8.04 3.67 -7.79
C ILE A 13 7.49 3.76 -6.35
N ARG A 14 8.13 4.56 -5.49
CA ARG A 14 7.67 4.76 -4.10
C ARG A 14 6.33 5.49 -4.05
N VAL A 15 6.17 6.55 -4.85
CA VAL A 15 4.90 7.29 -4.97
C VAL A 15 3.80 6.42 -5.56
N VAL A 16 4.08 5.70 -6.65
CA VAL A 16 3.12 4.79 -7.28
C VAL A 16 2.70 3.67 -6.32
N ARG A 17 3.62 3.11 -5.53
CA ARG A 17 3.29 2.13 -4.48
C ARG A 17 2.43 2.72 -3.38
N PHE A 18 2.74 3.93 -2.92
CA PHE A 18 1.94 4.62 -1.90
C PHE A 18 0.53 4.91 -2.41
N VAL A 19 0.41 5.41 -3.65
CA VAL A 19 -0.88 5.63 -4.31
C VAL A 19 -1.63 4.31 -4.47
N LEU A 20 -0.98 3.23 -4.89
CA LEU A 20 -1.59 1.89 -4.94
C LEU A 20 -2.08 1.41 -3.57
N LEU A 21 -1.34 1.69 -2.50
CA LEU A 21 -1.75 1.36 -1.13
C LEU A 21 -3.03 2.08 -0.70
N VAL A 22 -3.28 3.30 -1.20
CA VAL A 22 -4.51 4.07 -0.87
C VAL A 22 -5.66 3.74 -1.83
N VAL A 23 -5.35 3.54 -3.11
CA VAL A 23 -6.36 3.29 -4.15
C VAL A 23 -6.88 1.85 -4.09
N ALA A 24 -6.03 0.85 -3.81
CA ALA A 24 -6.45 -0.55 -3.77
C ALA A 24 -7.54 -0.84 -2.72
N PRO A 25 -7.47 -0.34 -1.46
CA PRO A 25 -8.54 -0.53 -0.48
C PRO A 25 -9.86 0.10 -0.92
N LEU A 26 -9.81 1.27 -1.56
CA LEU A 26 -10.99 1.94 -2.11
C LEU A 26 -11.64 1.11 -3.23
N VAL A 27 -10.83 0.59 -4.14
CA VAL A 27 -11.32 -0.28 -5.23
C VAL A 27 -11.89 -1.59 -4.69
N ILE A 28 -11.22 -2.21 -3.71
CA ILE A 28 -11.71 -3.42 -3.02
C ILE A 28 -13.04 -3.13 -2.32
N PHE A 29 -13.13 -2.03 -1.56
CA PHE A 29 -14.35 -1.64 -0.86
C PHE A 29 -15.53 -1.45 -1.83
N LEU A 30 -15.32 -0.72 -2.92
CA LEU A 30 -16.33 -0.50 -3.95
C LEU A 30 -16.73 -1.80 -4.66
N ALA A 31 -15.77 -2.68 -4.95
CA ALA A 31 -16.05 -3.98 -5.53
C ALA A 31 -16.91 -4.84 -4.59
N LEU A 32 -16.56 -4.88 -3.31
CA LEU A 32 -17.30 -5.65 -2.29
C LEU A 32 -18.74 -5.13 -2.09
N LEU A 33 -18.94 -3.82 -2.12
CA LEU A 33 -20.29 -3.23 -2.13
C LEU A 33 -21.07 -3.60 -3.39
N SER A 34 -20.41 -3.67 -4.56
CA SER A 34 -21.05 -4.09 -5.81
C SER A 34 -21.54 -5.55 -5.78
N PHE A 35 -20.97 -6.40 -4.92
CA PHE A 35 -21.43 -7.78 -4.69
C PHE A 35 -22.59 -7.88 -3.69
N GLY A 36 -23.12 -6.76 -3.20
CA GLY A 36 -24.22 -6.73 -2.24
C GLY A 36 -23.81 -7.10 -0.81
N MET A 37 -22.51 -7.02 -0.51
CA MET A 37 -22.01 -7.29 0.85
C MET A 37 -22.29 -6.11 1.79
N ASP A 38 -22.62 -6.43 3.04
CA ASP A 38 -22.82 -5.42 4.08
C ASP A 38 -21.63 -4.47 4.20
N TRP A 39 -21.93 -3.17 4.28
CA TRP A 39 -20.92 -2.10 4.30
C TRP A 39 -19.92 -2.25 5.45
N ILE A 40 -20.35 -2.76 6.61
CA ILE A 40 -19.48 -3.03 7.77
C ILE A 40 -18.47 -4.13 7.43
N VAL A 41 -18.94 -5.21 6.80
CA VAL A 41 -18.11 -6.36 6.44
C VAL A 41 -17.12 -5.95 5.34
N ALA A 42 -17.59 -5.23 4.32
CA ALA A 42 -16.75 -4.68 3.26
C ALA A 42 -15.66 -3.74 3.80
N LEU A 43 -16.00 -2.88 4.77
CA LEU A 43 -15.06 -1.97 5.40
C LEU A 43 -14.00 -2.75 6.19
N THR A 44 -14.43 -3.75 6.97
CA THR A 44 -13.53 -4.61 7.75
C THR A 44 -12.54 -5.35 6.85
N PHE A 45 -13.00 -5.97 5.76
CA PHE A 45 -12.11 -6.64 4.80
C PHE A 45 -11.13 -5.68 4.13
N SER A 46 -11.59 -4.48 3.77
CA SER A 46 -10.74 -3.47 3.14
C SER A 46 -9.63 -2.98 4.08
N VAL A 47 -9.96 -2.78 5.37
CA VAL A 47 -8.99 -2.42 6.40
C VAL A 47 -7.99 -3.55 6.66
N ILE A 48 -8.44 -4.81 6.73
CA ILE A 48 -7.56 -5.97 6.92
C ILE A 48 -6.61 -6.13 5.72
N ALA A 49 -7.13 -6.05 4.50
CA ALA A 49 -6.34 -6.13 3.28
C ALA A 49 -5.31 -4.99 3.21
N PHE A 50 -5.71 -3.77 3.58
CA PHE A 50 -4.80 -2.63 3.69
C PHE A 50 -3.71 -2.88 4.73
N ALA A 51 -4.07 -3.30 5.95
CA ALA A 51 -3.12 -3.55 7.03
C ALA A 51 -2.07 -4.60 6.65
N ILE A 52 -2.50 -5.73 6.06
CA ILE A 52 -1.58 -6.79 5.59
C ILE A 52 -0.65 -6.24 4.50
N THR A 53 -1.20 -5.53 3.52
CA THR A 53 -0.41 -4.97 2.42
C THR A 53 0.57 -3.92 2.92
N PHE A 54 0.14 -3.08 3.85
CA PHE A 54 0.96 -2.06 4.49
C PHE A 54 2.09 -2.70 5.31
N VAL A 55 1.79 -3.67 6.17
CA VAL A 55 2.80 -4.40 6.95
C VAL A 55 3.81 -5.08 6.03
N ARG A 56 3.34 -5.76 4.98
CA ARG A 56 4.21 -6.42 3.99
C ARG A 56 5.08 -5.42 3.23
N TRP A 57 4.53 -4.26 2.87
CA TRP A 57 5.27 -3.17 2.24
C TRP A 57 6.36 -2.66 3.19
N ARG A 58 6.00 -2.40 4.44
CA ARG A 58 6.90 -1.92 5.47
C ARG A 58 8.03 -2.91 5.78
N LEU A 59 7.73 -4.21 5.81
CA LEU A 59 8.72 -5.28 5.97
C LEU A 59 9.67 -5.36 4.76
N ARG A 60 9.15 -5.17 3.53
CA ARG A 60 9.97 -5.18 2.30
C ARG A 60 10.89 -3.97 2.18
N GLU A 61 10.51 -2.83 2.75
CA GLU A 61 11.34 -1.63 2.71
C GLU A 61 12.41 -1.61 3.81
N GLY A 62 12.38 -2.55 4.77
CA GLY A 62 13.42 -2.68 5.82
C GLY A 62 13.52 -1.47 6.76
N THR A 63 12.62 -0.49 6.65
CA THR A 63 12.65 0.77 7.39
C THR A 63 11.86 0.67 8.67
N TRP A 64 12.10 -0.35 9.48
CA TRP A 64 11.44 -0.45 10.77
C TRP A 64 11.88 0.71 11.67
N PRO A 65 10.99 1.40 12.43
CA PRO A 65 11.38 2.63 13.11
C PRO A 65 12.27 2.33 14.33
N TRP A 66 12.42 1.05 14.68
CA TRP A 66 13.33 0.53 15.70
C TRP A 66 14.46 -0.32 15.10
N GLU A 67 14.64 -0.33 13.78
CA GLU A 67 15.83 -0.91 13.15
C GLU A 67 16.99 0.09 13.32
N PRO A 68 18.06 -0.24 14.08
CA PRO A 68 19.25 0.60 14.07
C PRO A 68 19.89 0.53 12.68
N GLN A 69 20.03 1.67 12.01
CA GLN A 69 20.82 1.80 10.79
C GLN A 69 22.23 1.24 11.06
N ARG A 70 22.53 0.07 10.50
CA ARG A 70 23.90 -0.47 10.41
C ARG A 70 24.31 -0.50 8.95
#